data_AF-A0A963WU03-F1
#
_entry.id   AF-A0A963WU03-F1
#
_cell.length_a   1.000
_cell.length_b   1.000
_cell.length_c   1.000
_cell.angle_alpha   90.00
_cell.angle_beta   90.00
_cell.angle_gamma   90.00
#
_symmetry.space_group_name_H-M   'P 1'
#
loop_
_entity.id
_entity.type
_entity.pdbx_description
1 polymer ?
#
loop_
_entity_poly.entity_id
_entity_poly.type
_entity_poly.pdbx_seq_one_letter_code
_entity_poly.pdbx_strand_id
1 'polypeptide(L)' 'MKISGVDIRPGNILEYEGGIWKVAKIQHTQPGKGGAYMQVEMKNLQDGRKTNVRFRSADTVERV' A
#
# COMPACT_ATOMS: atom_id res chain seq x y z
N MET A 1 -0.17 9.34 -10.21
CA MET A 1 -0.35 10.39 -9.16
C MET A 1 0.22 9.89 -7.84
N LYS A 2 1.10 10.65 -7.18
CA LYS A 2 1.58 10.31 -5.82
C LYS A 2 0.48 10.47 -4.77
N ILE A 3 0.37 9.49 -3.88
CA ILE A 3 -0.55 9.49 -2.73
C ILE A 3 0.20 9.13 -1.44
N SER A 4 -0.33 9.52 -0.28
CA SER A 4 0.21 9.08 1.01
C SER A 4 -0.10 7.59 1.23
N GLY A 5 0.77 6.91 1.99
CA GLY A 5 0.61 5.52 2.40
C GLY A 5 -0.71 5.22 3.11
N VAL A 6 -1.25 6.19 3.87
CA VAL A 6 -2.53 6.04 4.58
C VAL A 6 -3.76 6.31 3.69
N ASP A 7 -3.56 6.87 2.50
CA ASP A 7 -4.62 7.12 1.50
C ASP A 7 -4.80 5.94 0.55
N ILE A 8 -4.02 4.87 0.71
CA ILE A 8 -4.18 3.65 -0.07
C ILE A 8 -5.56 3.02 0.21
N ARG A 9 -6.23 2.57 -0.85
CA ARG A 9 -7.55 1.93 -0.82
C ARG A 9 -7.55 0.62 -1.62
N PRO A 10 -8.41 -0.36 -1.27
CA PRO A 10 -8.62 -1.54 -2.09
C PRO A 10 -8.98 -1.17 -3.53
N GLY A 11 -8.43 -1.91 -4.49
CA GLY A 11 -8.62 -1.62 -5.91
C GLY A 11 -7.62 -0.64 -6.53
N ASN A 12 -6.89 0.15 -5.72
CA ASN A 12 -5.79 0.98 -6.24
C ASN A 12 -4.76 0.10 -6.98
N ILE A 13 -4.19 0.66 -8.05
CA ILE A 13 -3.01 0.13 -8.72
C ILE A 13 -1.81 0.98 -8.30
N LEU A 14 -0.79 0.33 -7.76
CA LEU A 14 0.40 0.97 -7.20
C LEU A 14 1.65 0.52 -7.96
N GLU A 15 2.56 1.45 -8.22
CA GLU A 15 3.93 1.12 -8.60
C GLU A 15 4.77 0.98 -7.33
N TYR A 16 5.31 -0.21 -7.11
CA TYR A 16 6.07 -0.55 -5.90
C TYR A 16 7.17 -1.56 -6.22
N GLU A 17 8.41 -1.27 -5.78
CA GLU A 17 9.60 -2.10 -6.03
C GLU A 17 9.79 -2.47 -7.52
N GLY A 18 9.49 -1.52 -8.43
CA GLY A 18 9.60 -1.73 -9.88
C GLY A 18 8.52 -2.65 -10.49
N GLY A 19 7.49 -3.02 -9.72
CA GLY A 19 6.35 -3.79 -10.18
C GLY A 19 5.04 -3.02 -10.10
N ILE A 20 4.03 -3.51 -10.82
CA ILE A 20 2.66 -2.98 -10.78
C ILE A 20 1.79 -3.90 -9.93
N TRP A 21 1.17 -3.36 -8.90
CA TRP A 21 0.45 -4.11 -7.87
C TRP A 21 -0.97 -3.63 -7.72
N LYS A 22 -1.93 -4.56 -7.70
CA LYS A 22 -3.32 -4.27 -7.34
C LYS A 22 -3.54 -4.52 -5.86
N VAL A 23 -4.05 -3.51 -5.16
CA VAL A 23 -4.38 -3.61 -3.73
C VAL A 23 -5.61 -4.49 -3.55
N ALA A 24 -5.47 -5.54 -2.75
CA ALA A 24 -6.54 -6.48 -2.43
C ALA A 24 -7.23 -6.10 -1.11
N LYS A 25 -6.46 -5.77 -0.08
CA LYS A 25 -6.97 -5.47 1.26
C LYS A 25 -6.09 -4.45 1.96
N ILE A 26 -6.71 -3.65 2.82
CA ILE A 26 -6.03 -2.70 3.69
C ILE A 26 -6.44 -2.90 5.14
N GLN A 27 -5.56 -2.51 6.07
CA GLN A 27 -5.87 -2.40 7.48
C GLN A 27 -5.14 -1.20 8.07
N HIS A 28 -5.90 -0.21 8.53
CA HIS A 28 -5.36 0.97 9.20
C HIS A 28 -5.10 0.63 10.67
N THR A 29 -3.90 0.94 11.17
CA THR A 29 -3.52 0.74 12.57
C THR A 29 -2.86 2.00 13.11
N GLN A 30 -3.35 2.48 14.26
CA GLN A 30 -2.78 3.59 15.00
C GLN A 30 -2.44 3.12 16.42
N PRO A 31 -1.18 2.72 16.68
CA PRO A 31 -0.76 2.32 18.02
C PRO A 31 -0.64 3.56 18.92
N GLY A 32 -1.10 3.50 20.17
CA GLY A 32 -1.23 4.69 21.02
C GLY A 32 0.03 5.57 21.14
N LYS A 33 1.23 4.97 21.19
CA LYS A 33 2.52 5.69 21.23
C LYS A 33 3.32 5.65 19.91
N GLY A 34 2.69 5.28 18.78
CA GLY A 34 3.38 5.18 17.49
C GLY A 34 2.58 5.81 16.34
N GLY A 35 3.30 6.27 15.30
CA GLY A 35 2.67 6.82 14.11
C GLY A 35 1.75 5.82 13.41
N ALA A 36 0.65 6.32 12.85
CA ALA A 36 -0.31 5.52 12.10
C ALA A 36 0.32 4.89 10.85
N TYR A 37 -0.12 3.68 10.52
CA TYR A 37 0.28 2.98 9.30
C TYR A 37 -0.87 2.18 8.70
N MET A 38 -0.79 1.96 7.40
CA MET A 38 -1.65 1.10 6.62
C MET A 38 -0.91 -0.21 6.32
N GLN A 39 -1.45 -1.34 6.77
CA GLN A 39 -1.04 -2.65 6.32
C GLN A 39 -1.78 -2.96 5.01
N VAL A 40 -1.04 -3.20 3.92
CA VAL A 40 -1.59 -3.32 2.56
C VAL A 40 -1.20 -4.66 1.98
N GLU A 41 -2.21 -5.49 1.71
CA GLU A 41 -2.06 -6.72 0.94
C GLU A 41 -2.29 -6.42 -0.54
N MET A 42 -1.35 -6.81 -1.39
CA MET A 42 -1.40 -6.54 -2.82
C MET A 42 -0.90 -7.72 -3.65
N LYS A 43 -1.40 -7.78 -4.90
CA LYS A 43 -1.03 -8.81 -5.88
C LYS A 43 -0.37 -8.14 -7.08
N ASN A 44 0.81 -8.60 -7.46
CA ASN A 44 1.51 -8.14 -8.65
C ASN A 44 0.70 -8.55 -9.90
N LEU A 45 0.50 -7.61 -10.83
CA LEU A 45 -0.31 -7.82 -12.02
C LEU A 45 0.42 -8.57 -13.13
N GLN A 46 1.75 -8.63 -13.11
CA GLN A 46 2.56 -9.32 -14.10
C GLN A 46 2.82 -10.78 -13.73
N ASP A 47 3.30 -11.03 -12.51
CA ASP A 47 3.74 -12.37 -12.07
C ASP A 47 2.79 -13.02 -11.06
N GLY A 48 1.78 -12.31 -10.58
CA GLY A 48 0.78 -12.82 -9.66
C GLY A 48 1.25 -13.01 -8.21
N ARG A 49 2.50 -12.63 -7.88
CA ARG A 49 3.02 -12.68 -6.49
C ARG A 49 2.14 -11.85 -5.57
N LYS A 50 2.00 -12.32 -4.33
CA LYS A 50 1.32 -11.58 -3.27
C LYS A 50 2.35 -11.05 -2.29
N THR A 51 2.11 -9.86 -1.78
CA THR A 51 2.93 -9.27 -0.71
C THR A 51 2.04 -8.55 0.29
N ASN A 52 2.59 -8.31 1.47
CA ASN A 52 1.94 -7.58 2.55
C ASN A 52 2.92 -6.55 3.12
N VAL A 53 2.66 -5.27 2.85
CA VAL A 53 3.59 -4.15 3.12
C VAL A 53 2.94 -3.15 4.07
N ARG A 54 3.73 -2.56 4.96
CA ARG A 54 3.30 -1.45 5.82
C ARG A 54 3.71 -0.12 5.20
N PHE A 55 2.74 0.75 4.98
CA PHE A 55 2.95 2.13 4.58
C PHE A 55 2.59 3.06 5.75
N ARG A 56 3.54 3.85 6.22
CA ARG A 56 3.32 4.89 7.23
C ARG A 56 2.69 6.13 6.58
N SER A 57 2.15 7.02 7.40
CA SER A 57 1.61 8.31 6.93
C SER A 57 2.64 9.19 6.22
N ALA A 58 3.92 9.06 6.58
CA ALA A 58 5.03 9.77 5.95
C ALA A 58 5.46 9.15 4.60
N ASP A 59 5.03 7.92 4.30
CA ASP A 59 5.40 7.26 3.05
C ASP A 59 4.53 7.79 1.91
N THR A 60 5.10 7.88 0.71
CA THR A 60 4.37 8.20 -0.51
C THR A 60 4.58 7.10 -1.54
N VAL A 61 3.52 6.75 -2.26
CA VAL A 61 3.56 5.75 -3.33
C VAL A 61 2.92 6.31 -4.60
N GLU A 62 3.40 5.85 -5.76
CA GLU A 62 2.82 6.21 -7.05
C GLU A 62 1.56 5.36 -7.30
N ARG A 63 0.41 6.02 -7.46
CA ARG A 63 -0.83 5.39 -7.93
C ARG A 63 -0.95 5.56 -9.43
N VAL A 64 -1.07 4.44 -10.14
CA VAL A 64 -1.28 4.36 -11.59
C VAL A 64 -2.77 4.37 -11.91
#